data_AF-A0A7V9E6B8-F1
#
_entry.id   AF-A0A7V9E6B8-F1
#
_cell.length_a   1.000
_cell.length_b   1.000
_cell.length_c   1.000
_cell.angle_alpha   90.00
_cell.angle_beta   90.00
_cell.angle_gamma   90.00
#
_symmetry.space_group_name_H-M   'P 1'
#
loop_
_entity.id
_entity.type
_entity.pdbx_description
1 polymer ?
#
loop_
_entity_poly.entity_id
_entity_poly.type
_entity_poly.pdbx_seq_one_letter_code
_entity_poly.pdbx_strand_id
1 'polypeptide(L)' 'MAVFEYRHYELAPGKQELTRSYVRECSEPNMTRHGFRMMGPWEVIAGTTNSLHYILEWENFEARERAW' A
#
# COMPACT_ATOMS: atom_id res chain seq x y z
N MET A 1 -16.94 11.92 -5.64
CA MET A 1 -15.60 12.54 -5.53
C MET A 1 -14.64 11.42 -5.20
N ALA A 2 -13.56 11.28 -5.98
CA ALA A 2 -12.57 10.24 -5.73
C ALA A 2 -11.94 10.40 -4.34
N VAL A 3 -11.67 9.29 -3.68
CA VAL A 3 -11.06 9.22 -2.35
C VAL A 3 -9.71 8.52 -2.47
N PHE A 4 -8.70 9.08 -1.82
CA PHE A 4 -7.36 8.53 -1.79
C PHE A 4 -7.01 8.12 -0.37
N GLU A 5 -6.89 6.82 -0.14
CA GLU A 5 -6.50 6.26 1.16
C GLU A 5 -4.98 6.12 1.20
N TYR A 6 -4.32 7.01 1.94
CA TYR A 6 -2.90 6.90 2.23
C TYR A 6 -2.66 5.92 3.36
N ARG A 7 -1.73 4.98 3.14
CA ARG A 7 -1.35 3.97 4.12
C ARG A 7 0.15 4.03 4.39
N HIS A 8 0.49 3.99 5.67
CA HIS A 8 1.85 4.02 6.19
C HIS A 8 2.02 2.89 7.20
N TYR A 9 3.04 2.07 6.99
CA TYR A 9 3.50 1.06 7.93
C TYR A 9 4.96 1.30 8.28
N GLU A 10 5.24 1.45 9.58
CA GLU A 10 6.60 1.34 10.08
C GLU A 10 7.01 -0.14 10.14
N LEU A 11 8.17 -0.45 9.58
CA LEU A 11 8.68 -1.80 9.47
C LEU A 11 9.61 -2.10 10.64
N ALA A 12 9.51 -3.32 11.16
CA ALA A 12 10.50 -3.81 12.12
C ALA A 12 11.91 -3.83 11.48
N PRO A 13 12.98 -3.61 12.28
CA PRO A 13 14.35 -3.63 11.78
C PRO A 13 14.68 -4.89 10.96
N GLY A 14 15.32 -4.71 9.79
CA GLY A 14 15.73 -5.82 8.92
C GLY A 14 14.62 -6.48 8.08
N LYS A 15 13.38 -5.94 8.09
CA LYS A 15 12.25 -6.50 7.33
C LYS A 15 12.02 -5.89 5.95
N GLN A 16 12.81 -4.89 5.53
CA GLN A 16 12.56 -4.14 4.29
C GLN A 16 12.47 -5.06 3.07
N GLU A 17 13.46 -5.95 2.88
CA GLU A 17 13.47 -6.82 1.70
C GLU A 17 12.31 -7.81 1.71
N LEU A 18 12.00 -8.41 2.87
CA LEU A 18 10.84 -9.29 3.00
C LEU A 18 9.54 -8.56 2.65
N THR A 19 9.38 -7.32 3.11
CA THR A 19 8.23 -6.48 2.77
C THR A 19 8.20 -6.15 1.28
N ARG A 20 9.34 -5.81 0.68
CA ARG A 20 9.45 -5.54 -0.77
C ARG A 20 8.99 -6.73 -1.60
N SER A 21 9.50 -7.93 -1.31
CA SER A 21 9.11 -9.15 -2.01
C SER A 21 7.63 -9.44 -1.81
N TYR A 22 7.12 -9.33 -0.59
CA TYR A 22 5.70 -9.54 -0.28
C TYR A 22 4.78 -8.58 -1.06
N VAL A 23 5.13 -7.29 -1.13
CA VAL A 23 4.30 -6.32 -1.83
C VAL A 23 4.25 -6.65 -3.32
N ARG A 24 5.41 -6.89 -3.93
CA ARG A 24 5.54 -7.19 -5.36
C ARG A 24 4.89 -8.51 -5.76
N GLU A 25 5.06 -9.55 -4.96
CA GLU A 25 4.67 -10.92 -5.34
C GLU A 25 3.27 -11.30 -4.87
N CYS A 26 2.75 -10.61 -3.86
CA CYS A 26 1.47 -10.97 -3.23
C CYS A 26 0.52 -9.79 -3.13
N SER A 27 0.91 -8.68 -2.49
CA SER A 27 -0.03 -7.61 -2.17
C SER A 27 -0.57 -6.90 -3.40
N GLU A 28 0.30 -6.37 -4.26
CA GLU A 28 -0.10 -5.63 -5.47
C GLU A 28 -0.87 -6.51 -6.48
N PRO A 29 -0.47 -7.76 -6.76
CA PRO A 29 -1.25 -8.67 -7.60
C PRO A 29 -2.65 -8.96 -7.04
N ASN A 30 -2.76 -9.24 -5.72
CA ASN A 30 -4.07 -9.47 -5.10
C ASN A 30 -4.94 -8.22 -5.14
N MET A 31 -4.35 -7.05 -4.88
CA MET A 31 -5.09 -5.80 -4.91
C MET A 31 -5.66 -5.53 -6.30
N THR A 32 -4.82 -5.69 -7.33
CA THR A 32 -5.23 -5.57 -8.73
C THR A 32 -6.34 -6.57 -9.09
N ARG A 33 -6.21 -7.83 -8.65
CA ARG A 33 -7.21 -8.88 -8.88
C ARG A 33 -8.59 -8.54 -8.32
N HIS A 34 -8.64 -7.82 -7.20
CA HIS A 34 -9.88 -7.41 -6.56
C HIS A 34 -10.38 -6.02 -7.02
N GLY A 35 -9.75 -5.43 -8.05
CA GLY A 35 -10.16 -4.16 -8.62
C GLY A 35 -9.67 -2.92 -7.86
N PHE A 36 -8.75 -3.10 -6.91
CA PHE A 36 -8.12 -1.98 -6.21
C PHE A 36 -7.03 -1.37 -7.08
N ARG A 37 -6.96 -0.03 -7.14
CA ARG A 37 -5.86 0.68 -7.78
C ARG A 37 -4.87 1.17 -6.73
N MET A 38 -3.74 0.47 -6.63
CA MET A 38 -2.63 0.88 -5.80
C MET A 38 -1.72 1.85 -6.55
N MET A 39 -1.34 2.96 -5.90
CA MET A 39 -0.30 3.89 -6.36
C MET A 39 0.90 3.79 -5.43
N GLY A 40 2.10 3.77 -6.02
CA GLY A 40 3.32 3.33 -5.35
C GLY A 40 3.61 1.87 -5.74
N PRO A 41 4.10 1.03 -4.82
CA PRO A 41 4.53 1.29 -3.44
C PRO A 41 5.84 2.10 -3.35
N TRP A 42 6.06 2.81 -2.25
CA TRP A 42 7.30 3.53 -1.95
C TRP A 42 7.92 3.10 -0.63
N GLU A 43 9.23 3.15 -0.58
CA GLU A 43 10.03 2.95 0.62
C GLU A 43 10.84 4.19 0.95
N VAL A 44 11.08 4.42 2.24
CA VAL A 44 11.90 5.53 2.72
C VAL A 44 13.39 5.17 2.57
N ILE A 45 14.07 5.81 1.63
CA ILE A 45 15.53 5.66 1.41
C ILE A 45 16.33 6.61 2.34
N ALA A 46 15.77 7.77 2.66
CA ALA A 46 16.35 8.75 3.57
C ALA A 46 15.29 9.26 4.54
N GLY A 47 15.51 9.09 5.84
CA GLY A 47 14.55 9.41 6.89
C GLY A 47 14.90 8.72 8.22
N THR A 48 14.00 8.80 9.20
CA THR A 48 14.22 8.29 10.56
C THR A 48 13.74 6.85 10.76
N THR A 49 12.83 6.34 9.92
CA THR A 49 12.27 5.00 10.04
C THR A 49 12.19 4.29 8.70
N ASN A 50 12.36 2.96 8.73
CA ASN A 50 12.06 2.11 7.59
C ASN A 50 10.55 1.98 7.48
N SER A 51 9.97 2.53 6.42
CA SER A 51 8.51 2.57 6.26
C SER A 51 8.08 2.21 4.84
N LEU A 52 6.94 1.53 4.74
CA LEU A 52 6.22 1.28 3.50
C LEU A 52 5.09 2.30 3.37
N HIS A 53 5.02 2.95 2.21
CA HIS A 53 3.97 3.89 1.85
C HIS A 53 3.30 3.48 0.56
N TYR A 54 1.97 3.57 0.51
CA TYR A 54 1.21 3.45 -0.74
C TYR A 54 -0.14 4.16 -0.59
N ILE A 55 -0.79 4.40 -1.72
CA ILE A 55 -2.12 4.98 -1.77
C ILE A 55 -3.06 4.00 -2.48
N LEU A 56 -4.26 3.82 -1.95
CA LEU A 56 -5.36 3.18 -2.67
C LEU A 56 -6.31 4.26 -3.20
N GLU A 57 -6.62 4.21 -4.48
CA GLU A 57 -7.66 5.06 -5.05
C GLU A 57 -9.02 4.36 -5.00
N TRP A 58 -10.03 5.13 -4.63
CA TRP A 58 -11.43 4.75 -4.57
C TRP A 58 -12.29 5.74 -5.35
N GLU A 59 -13.35 5.25 -5.96
CA GLU A 59 -14.35 6.11 -6.62
C GLU A 59 -15.05 7.06 -5.65
N ASN A 60 -15.33 6.57 -4.43
CA ASN A 60 -15.99 7.28 -3.33
C ASN A 60 -15.81 6.50 -2.01
N PHE A 61 -16.29 7.07 -0.90
CA PHE A 61 -16.22 6.43 0.42
C PHE A 61 -17.02 5.11 0.52
N GLU A 62 -18.17 4.99 -0.14
CA GLU A 62 -18.97 3.75 -0.09
C GLU A 62 -18.23 2.59 -0.77
N ALA A 63 -17.53 2.84 -1.87
CA ALA A 63 -16.70 1.85 -2.55
C ALA A 63 -15.55 1.36 -1.65
N ARG A 64 -14.94 2.28 -0.89
CA ARG A 64 -13.93 1.94 0.12
C ARG A 64 -14.52 1.08 1.24
N GLU A 65 -15.68 1.45 1.80
CA GLU A 65 -16.27 0.70 2.91
C GLU A 65 -16.72 -0.71 2.49
N ARG A 66 -17.15 -0.93 1.24
CA ARG A 66 -17.50 -2.29 0.76
C ARG A 66 -16.30 -3.21 0.59
N ALA A 67 -15.10 -2.65 0.47
CA ALA A 67 -13.87 -3.39 0.25
C ALA A 67 -13.26 -3.98 1.53
N TRP A 68 -13.67 -3.47 2.69
CA TRP A 68 -13.17 -3.81 4.02
C TRP A 68 -14.28 -4.39 4.88
#